data_AF-Q9PBR2-F1
#
_entry.id   AF-Q9PBR2-F1
#
_cell.length_a   1.000
_cell.length_b   1.000
_cell.length_c   1.000
_cell.angle_alpha   90.00
_cell.angle_beta   90.00
_cell.angle_gamma   90.00
#
_symmetry.space_group_name_H-M   'P 1'
#
loop_
_entity.id
_entity.type
_entity.pdbx_description
1 polymer ?
#
loop_
_entity_poly.entity_id
_entity_poly.type
_entity_poly.pdbx_seq_one_letter_code
_entity_poly.pdbx_strand_id
1 'polypeptide(L)'
;MLLYISKGIGSFGLKIHTADKSWTAIGYPVNYGHKGFFLQKVNGSKGKIFDFVDSQGNVISKVVQMLDNPMLEGSSGGAWIAKLNASKKGYGNYAVGLNSFGYTEEPTITYGPYFDKKVFKLLNKVKNSCHIQ
;
A
#
# COMPACT_ATOMS: atom_id res chain seq x y z
N MET A 1 -14.13 2.27 -9.13
CA MET A 1 -13.50 2.97 -10.28
C MET A 1 -12.10 2.39 -10.44
N LEU A 2 -11.92 1.44 -11.35
CA LEU A 2 -10.60 0.94 -11.73
C LEU A 2 -10.02 1.90 -12.77
N LEU A 3 -8.77 2.34 -12.59
CA LEU A 3 -8.03 2.92 -13.70
C LEU A 3 -7.36 1.77 -14.47
N TYR A 4 -7.67 1.70 -15.76
CA TYR A 4 -6.95 0.85 -16.70
C TYR A 4 -5.56 1.43 -16.92
N ILE A 5 -4.57 0.94 -16.19
CA ILE A 5 -3.18 0.94 -16.67
C ILE A 5 -3.10 -0.18 -17.72
N SER A 6 -2.42 0.07 -18.83
CA SER A 6 -2.40 -0.79 -20.04
C SER A 6 -2.58 -2.28 -19.70
N LYS A 7 -3.59 -2.92 -20.32
CA LYS A 7 -3.82 -4.36 -20.17
C LYS A 7 -2.58 -5.10 -20.68
N GLY A 8 -1.73 -5.53 -19.75
CA GLY A 8 -0.54 -6.30 -20.03
C GLY A 8 -0.12 -7.09 -18.79
N ILE A 9 0.47 -8.27 -19.02
CA ILE A 9 1.15 -9.03 -17.97
C ILE A 9 2.23 -8.11 -17.38
N GLY A 10 2.11 -7.77 -16.10
CA GLY A 10 3.06 -6.87 -15.42
C GLY A 10 2.63 -5.40 -15.24
N SER A 11 1.38 -5.01 -15.56
CA SER A 11 0.89 -3.67 -15.23
C SER A 11 0.69 -3.52 -13.71
N PHE A 12 1.60 -2.82 -13.03
CA PHE A 12 1.39 -2.38 -11.65
C PHE A 12 0.38 -1.23 -11.62
N GLY A 13 -0.87 -1.55 -11.28
CA GLY A 13 -1.94 -0.58 -11.10
C GLY A 13 -2.09 -0.15 -9.64
N LEU A 14 -2.69 1.01 -9.41
CA LEU A 14 -3.20 1.40 -8.09
C LEU A 14 -4.70 1.16 -8.03
N LYS A 15 -5.19 0.57 -6.93
CA LYS A 15 -6.62 0.37 -6.69
C LYS A 15 -7.03 1.07 -5.39
N ILE A 16 -7.97 2.00 -5.52
CA ILE A 16 -8.59 2.67 -4.38
C ILE A 16 -9.75 1.84 -3.83
N HIS A 17 -10.10 2.07 -2.56
CA HIS A 17 -11.25 1.46 -1.89
C HIS A 17 -11.29 -0.07 -1.99
N THR A 18 -10.13 -0.72 -1.84
CA THR A 18 -10.10 -2.18 -1.95
C THR A 18 -10.94 -2.84 -0.85
N ALA A 19 -11.79 -3.78 -1.26
CA ALA A 19 -12.52 -4.68 -0.36
C ALA A 19 -11.71 -5.94 -0.01
N ASP A 20 -10.58 -6.16 -0.70
CA ASP A 20 -9.71 -7.30 -0.45
C ASP A 20 -9.14 -7.23 0.98
N LYS A 21 -9.24 -8.35 1.71
CA LYS A 21 -8.81 -8.45 3.12
C LYS A 21 -7.41 -9.05 3.29
N SER A 22 -6.89 -9.72 2.27
CA SER A 22 -5.56 -10.34 2.29
C SER A 22 -4.63 -9.58 1.37
N TRP A 23 -3.51 -9.12 1.92
CA TRP A 23 -2.52 -8.29 1.25
C TRP A 23 -1.13 -8.88 1.40
N THR A 24 -0.25 -8.54 0.47
CA THR A 24 1.18 -8.83 0.56
C THR A 24 1.94 -7.52 0.58
N ALA A 25 2.68 -7.26 1.66
CA ALA A 25 3.63 -6.17 1.74
C ALA A 25 4.93 -6.59 1.06
N ILE A 26 5.50 -5.69 0.26
CA ILE A 26 6.82 -5.85 -0.34
C ILE A 26 7.69 -4.65 0.02
N GLY A 27 8.95 -4.87 0.35
CA GLY A 27 9.85 -3.77 0.74
C GLY A 27 11.25 -4.24 1.13
N TYR A 28 12.06 -3.32 1.65
CA TYR A 28 13.46 -3.54 2.03
C TYR A 28 13.70 -3.31 3.53
N PRO A 29 12.99 -4.04 4.41
CA PRO A 29 13.09 -3.85 5.86
C PRO A 29 14.47 -4.25 6.41
N VAL A 30 14.96 -3.48 7.39
CA VAL A 30 16.25 -3.73 8.06
C VAL A 30 16.23 -4.95 9.00
N ASN A 31 15.07 -5.37 9.49
CA ASN A 31 14.93 -6.49 10.42
C ASN A 31 14.85 -7.86 9.74
N TYR A 32 15.22 -7.92 8.47
CA TYR A 32 15.33 -9.15 7.69
C TYR A 32 16.77 -9.28 7.17
N GLY A 33 17.07 -10.45 6.59
CA GLY A 33 18.41 -10.81 6.13
C GLY A 33 19.15 -9.67 5.42
N HIS A 34 20.43 -9.51 5.77
CA HIS A 34 21.32 -8.48 5.25
C HIS A 34 20.80 -7.04 5.36
N LYS A 35 19.93 -6.70 6.33
CA LYS A 35 19.59 -5.30 6.68
C LYS A 35 19.05 -4.45 5.51
N GLY A 36 18.06 -4.96 4.78
CA GLY A 36 17.37 -4.19 3.72
C GLY A 36 18.01 -4.26 2.33
N PHE A 37 19.00 -5.13 2.11
CA PHE A 37 19.61 -5.29 0.78
C PHE A 37 18.77 -6.14 -0.17
N PHE A 38 17.85 -6.94 0.36
CA PHE A 38 17.01 -7.84 -0.43
C PHE A 38 15.55 -7.52 -0.27
N LEU A 39 14.81 -7.61 -1.38
CA LEU A 39 13.37 -7.46 -1.38
C LEU A 39 12.73 -8.56 -0.54
N GLN A 40 11.98 -8.17 0.47
CA GLN A 40 11.21 -9.06 1.32
C GLN A 40 9.73 -9.00 0.96
N LYS A 41 9.03 -10.10 1.23
CA LYS A 41 7.58 -10.15 1.17
C LYS A 41 7.00 -10.66 2.49
N VAL A 42 5.92 -10.04 2.94
CA VAL A 42 5.14 -10.49 4.09
C VAL A 42 3.67 -10.51 3.72
N ASN A 43 3.01 -11.62 4.02
CA ASN A 43 1.56 -11.71 3.89
C ASN A 43 0.92 -11.23 5.18
N GLY A 44 -0.09 -10.39 5.04
CA GLY A 44 -0.87 -9.88 6.16
C GLY A 44 -2.31 -9.63 5.77
N SER A 45 -3.02 -8.93 6.65
CA SER A 45 -4.44 -8.70 6.46
C SER A 45 -4.85 -7.25 6.70
N LYS A 46 -5.94 -6.83 6.06
CA LYS A 46 -6.53 -5.51 6.22
C LYS A 46 -7.10 -5.39 7.64
N GLY A 47 -6.58 -4.45 8.41
CA GLY A 47 -7.11 -4.08 9.72
C GLY A 47 -8.11 -2.93 9.65
N LYS A 48 -8.16 -2.14 10.72
CA LYS A 48 -9.10 -1.02 10.85
C LYS A 48 -8.68 0.15 9.96
N ILE A 49 -9.68 0.92 9.52
CA ILE A 49 -9.51 2.22 8.86
C ILE A 49 -9.82 3.30 9.90
N PHE A 50 -8.96 4.31 9.96
CA PHE A 50 -9.04 5.45 10.86
C PHE A 50 -9.21 6.72 10.06
N ASP A 51 -10.10 7.58 10.53
CA ASP A 51 -10.36 8.89 9.95
C ASP A 51 -9.59 9.93 10.75
N PHE A 52 -8.79 10.73 10.06
CA PHE A 52 -8.18 11.93 10.64
C PHE A 52 -9.07 13.11 10.28
N VAL A 53 -9.48 13.85 11.31
CA VAL A 53 -10.38 14.99 11.18
C VAL A 53 -9.65 16.30 11.47
N ASP A 54 -10.08 17.38 10.83
CA ASP A 54 -9.67 18.74 11.21
C ASP A 54 -10.38 19.22 12.49
N SER A 55 -10.09 20.44 12.94
CA SER A 55 -10.72 21.03 14.13
C SER A 55 -12.23 21.28 13.98
N GLN A 56 -12.76 21.19 12.77
CA GLN A 56 -14.19 21.30 12.45
C GLN A 56 -14.86 19.93 12.31
N GLY A 57 -14.11 18.83 12.48
CA GLY A 57 -14.64 17.47 12.39
C GLY A 57 -14.70 16.90 10.96
N ASN A 58 -14.16 17.58 9.95
CA ASN A 58 -14.14 17.07 8.57
C ASN A 58 -13.00 16.07 8.37
N VAL A 59 -13.28 14.94 7.71
CA VAL A 59 -12.26 13.93 7.40
C VAL A 59 -11.26 14.45 6.36
N ILE A 60 -10.04 14.78 6.80
CA ILE A 60 -8.96 15.29 5.96
C ILE A 60 -8.09 14.19 5.37
N SER A 61 -7.91 13.06 6.05
CA SER A 61 -7.21 11.89 5.54
C SER A 61 -7.71 10.61 6.20
N LYS A 62 -7.34 9.47 5.61
CA LYS A 62 -7.68 8.15 6.14
C LYS A 62 -6.41 7.30 6.19
N VAL A 63 -6.24 6.57 7.29
CA VAL A 63 -5.15 5.61 7.48
C VAL A 63 -5.76 4.23 7.62
N VAL A 64 -5.04 3.21 7.18
CA VAL A 64 -5.44 1.82 7.30
C VAL A 64 -4.29 0.99 7.86
N GLN A 65 -4.64 0.00 8.68
CA GLN A 65 -3.71 -1.00 9.18
C GLN A 65 -3.51 -2.13 8.17
N MET A 66 -2.28 -2.58 8.08
CA MET A 66 -1.93 -3.92 7.66
C MET A 66 -1.47 -4.70 8.90
N LEU A 67 -2.30 -5.65 9.31
CA LEU A 67 -2.02 -6.59 10.37
C LEU A 67 -1.03 -7.65 9.88
N ASP A 68 -0.33 -8.29 10.82
CA ASP A 68 0.64 -9.36 10.58
C ASP A 68 1.81 -8.92 9.67
N ASN A 69 2.18 -7.65 9.75
CA ASN A 69 3.29 -7.05 9.03
C ASN A 69 4.34 -6.49 10.02
N PRO A 70 5.38 -7.27 10.35
CA PRO A 70 6.43 -6.85 11.29
C PRO A 70 7.62 -6.18 10.58
N MET A 71 7.43 -5.64 9.37
CA MET A 71 8.48 -4.91 8.68
C MET A 71 8.84 -3.62 9.43
N LEU A 72 10.12 -3.44 9.76
CA LEU A 72 10.62 -2.24 10.44
C LEU A 72 11.16 -1.20 9.43
N GLU A 73 12.07 -0.34 9.89
CA GLU A 73 12.76 0.69 9.11
C GLU A 73 13.28 0.15 7.77
N GLY A 74 13.35 1.01 6.75
CA GLY A 74 13.69 0.62 5.38
C GLY A 74 12.51 0.02 4.59
N SER A 75 11.42 -0.36 5.25
CA SER A 75 10.20 -0.83 4.56
C SER A 75 9.28 0.28 4.09
N SER A 76 9.43 1.50 4.59
CA SER A 76 8.62 2.68 4.24
C SER A 76 8.57 2.90 2.73
N GLY A 77 7.38 3.19 2.20
CA GLY A 77 7.12 3.31 0.76
C GLY A 77 6.89 1.97 0.05
N GLY A 78 7.24 0.85 0.67
CA GLY A 78 6.97 -0.49 0.14
C GLY A 78 5.48 -0.75 -0.07
N ALA A 79 5.11 -1.28 -1.24
CA ALA A 79 3.72 -1.43 -1.64
C ALA A 79 3.00 -2.59 -0.93
N TRP A 80 1.69 -2.43 -0.73
CA TRP A 80 0.79 -3.52 -0.36
C TRP A 80 0.02 -3.96 -1.58
N ILE A 81 0.17 -5.23 -1.96
CA ILE A 81 -0.47 -5.80 -3.14
C ILE A 81 -1.65 -6.66 -2.70
N ALA A 82 -2.85 -6.33 -3.19
CA ALA A 82 -4.02 -7.18 -2.98
C ALA A 82 -3.96 -8.41 -3.89
N LYS A 83 -4.16 -9.60 -3.32
CA LYS A 83 -4.19 -10.88 -4.06
C LYS A 83 -2.98 -11.06 -4.99
N LEU A 84 -1.77 -10.87 -4.44
CA LEU A 84 -0.52 -11.01 -5.20
C LEU A 84 -0.52 -12.32 -5.99
N ASN A 85 -0.45 -12.21 -7.31
CA ASN A 85 -0.41 -13.34 -8.23
C ASN A 85 0.92 -13.33 -8.97
N ALA A 86 1.75 -14.34 -8.70
CA ALA A 86 3.05 -14.54 -9.34
C ALA A 86 2.99 -15.45 -10.58
N SER A 87 1.81 -15.95 -10.95
CA SER A 87 1.66 -16.81 -12.13
C SER A 87 1.68 -15.99 -13.43
N LYS A 88 2.28 -16.56 -14.48
CA LYS A 88 2.39 -15.92 -15.83
C LYS A 88 1.03 -15.69 -16.53
N LYS A 89 -0.08 -16.16 -15.96
CA LYS A 89 -1.44 -16.08 -16.54
C LYS A 89 -2.37 -15.09 -15.82
N GLY A 90 -1.87 -14.34 -14.83
CA GLY A 90 -2.71 -13.51 -13.96
C GLY A 90 -2.80 -12.03 -14.38
N TYR A 91 -4.02 -11.51 -14.46
CA TYR A 91 -4.28 -10.07 -14.32
C TYR A 91 -4.09 -9.63 -12.85
N GLY A 92 -3.61 -8.40 -12.63
CA GLY A 92 -4.06 -7.60 -11.48
C GLY A 92 -3.27 -7.65 -10.18
N ASN A 93 -1.96 -7.42 -10.21
CA ASN A 93 -1.20 -7.02 -9.02
C ASN A 93 -1.38 -5.52 -8.79
N TYR A 94 -2.40 -5.17 -8.00
CA TYR A 94 -2.71 -3.77 -7.68
C TYR A 94 -2.13 -3.36 -6.33
N ALA A 95 -1.42 -2.24 -6.31
CA ALA A 95 -1.09 -1.54 -5.09
C ALA A 95 -2.37 -0.98 -4.46
N VAL A 96 -2.61 -1.33 -3.19
CA VAL A 96 -3.80 -0.93 -2.41
C VAL A 96 -3.45 -0.15 -1.14
N GLY A 97 -2.17 0.01 -0.87
CA GLY A 97 -1.60 0.75 0.24
C GLY A 97 -0.07 0.71 0.16
N LEU A 98 0.59 1.25 1.17
CA LEU A 98 2.04 1.21 1.34
C LEU A 98 2.40 1.27 2.83
N ASN A 99 3.58 0.73 3.18
CA ASN A 99 4.17 0.90 4.51
C ASN A 99 4.48 2.38 4.74
N SER A 100 3.95 2.98 5.81
CA SER A 100 4.20 4.38 6.15
C SER A 100 4.85 4.51 7.52
N PHE A 101 4.21 3.97 8.55
CA PHE A 101 4.69 4.02 9.94
C PHE A 101 4.18 2.81 10.74
N GLY A 102 4.75 2.60 11.92
CA GLY A 102 4.32 1.58 12.89
C GLY A 102 4.49 2.10 14.31
N TYR A 103 3.93 1.40 15.29
CA TYR A 103 4.09 1.70 16.71
C TYR A 103 4.90 0.61 17.41
N THR A 104 5.75 1.00 18.36
CA THR A 104 6.59 0.08 19.13
C THR A 104 5.79 -0.88 19.98
N GLU A 105 4.61 -0.46 20.42
CA GLU A 105 3.67 -1.24 21.23
C GLU A 105 2.90 -2.27 20.40
N GLU A 106 2.90 -2.12 19.07
CA GLU A 106 2.19 -2.97 18.11
C GLU A 106 3.14 -3.48 17.01
N PRO A 107 4.15 -4.30 17.34
CA PRO A 107 5.27 -4.60 16.45
C PRO A 107 4.89 -5.43 15.21
N THR A 108 3.66 -5.93 15.13
CA THR A 108 3.13 -6.70 14.00
C THR A 108 2.12 -5.91 13.16
N ILE A 109 1.91 -4.62 13.45
CA ILE A 109 0.95 -3.77 12.74
C ILE A 109 1.72 -2.64 12.06
N THR A 110 1.56 -2.56 10.74
CA THR A 110 2.05 -1.42 9.96
C THR A 110 0.88 -0.59 9.47
N TYR A 111 1.03 0.72 9.48
CA TYR A 111 0.05 1.70 9.06
C TYR A 111 0.45 2.32 7.72
N GLY A 112 -0.56 2.61 6.91
CA GLY A 112 -0.40 3.20 5.60
C GLY A 112 -1.55 4.13 5.24
N PRO A 113 -1.36 5.05 4.29
CA PRO A 113 -2.47 5.84 3.76
C PRO A 113 -3.52 4.92 3.16
N TYR A 114 -4.79 5.15 3.51
CA TYR A 114 -5.89 4.45 2.85
C TYR A 114 -6.10 5.03 1.46
N PHE A 115 -5.91 4.20 0.45
CA PHE A 115 -6.06 4.63 -0.94
C PHE A 115 -7.53 4.91 -1.25
N ASP A 116 -7.86 6.20 -1.32
CA ASP A 116 -9.18 6.72 -1.65
C ASP A 116 -9.11 7.70 -2.84
N LYS A 117 -10.22 8.41 -3.09
CA LYS A 117 -10.28 9.41 -4.16
C LYS A 117 -9.22 10.52 -4.03
N LYS A 118 -8.77 10.88 -2.81
CA LYS A 118 -7.75 11.93 -2.61
C LYS A 118 -6.39 11.42 -3.07
N VAL A 119 -6.02 10.19 -2.73
CA VAL A 119 -4.78 9.56 -3.22
C VAL A 119 -4.77 9.49 -4.75
N PHE A 120 -5.90 9.12 -5.35
CA PHE A 120 -6.01 9.05 -6.80
C PHE A 120 -5.92 10.43 -7.48
N LYS A 121 -6.55 11.47 -6.90
CA LYS A 121 -6.39 12.85 -7.38
C LYS A 121 -4.94 13.31 -7.29
N LEU A 122 -4.25 12.97 -6.21
CA LEU A 122 -2.83 13.29 -6.03
C LEU A 122 -1.97 12.59 -7.09
N LEU A 123 -2.19 11.29 -7.33
CA LEU A 123 -1.48 10.54 -8.37
C LEU A 123 -1.66 11.19 -9.75
N ASN A 124 -2.89 11.53 -10.12
CA ASN A 124 -3.16 12.17 -11.41
C ASN A 124 -2.51 13.55 -11.51
N LYS A 125 -2.53 14.34 -10.43
CA LYS A 125 -1.85 15.63 -10.40
C LYS A 125 -0.35 15.46 -10.63
N VAL A 126 0.29 14.52 -9.93
CA VAL A 126 1.73 14.22 -10.09
C VAL A 126 2.02 13.74 -11.50
N LYS A 127 1.23 12.80 -12.04
CA LYS A 127 1.39 12.32 -13.42
C LYS A 127 1.35 13.45 -14.44
N ASN A 128 0.36 14.33 -14.33
CA ASN A 128 0.21 15.46 -15.24
C ASN A 128 1.33 16.48 -15.08
N SER A 129 1.72 16.81 -13.85
CA SER A 129 2.78 17.80 -13.57
C SER A 129 4.17 17.30 -13.94
N CYS A 130 4.41 15.99 -13.87
CA CYS A 130 5.71 15.38 -14.17
C CYS A 130 5.75 14.71 -15.56
N HIS A 131 4.69 14.86 -16.37
CA HIS A 131 4.57 14.24 -17.70
C HIS A 131 4.79 12.71 -17.70
N ILE A 132 4.32 12.03 -16.65
CA ILE A 132 4.41 10.57 -16.48
C ILE A 132 3.16 9.94 -17.09
N GLN A 133 3.34 9.04 -18.05
CA GLN A 133 2.26 8.27 -18.69
C GLN A 133 1.71 7.19 -17.75
#